data_AF-A0AAV4E405-F1
#
_entry.id   AF-A0AAV4E405-F1
#
_cell.length_a   1.000
_cell.length_b   1.000
_cell.length_c   1.000
_cell.angle_alpha   90.00
_cell.angle_beta   90.00
_cell.angle_gamma   90.00
#
_symmetry.space_group_name_H-M   'P 1'
#
loop_
_entity.id
_entity.type
_entity.pdbx_description
1 polymer ?
#
loop_
_entity_poly.entity_id
_entity_poly.type
_entity_poly.pdbx_seq_one_letter_code
_entity_poly.pdbx_strand_id
1 'polypeptide(L)'
;MIIIGSILLSLPFADKAGQATNYSDALFTATSAVCVTGLSTVTTATHWSFFGQLIIMILVEIGGLGFMTFAVMLSNFAHQRMTLGARMLTGEALNLNHPSQLRIVLIDY
;
A
#
# COMPACT_ATOMS: atom_id res chain seq x y z
N MET A 1 -1.12 7.77 10.63
CA MET A 1 0.24 7.23 10.88
C MET A 1 1.33 8.28 10.70
N ILE A 2 1.36 9.02 9.58
CA ILE A 2 2.39 10.03 9.31
C ILE A 2 2.49 11.09 10.43
N ILE A 3 1.39 11.74 10.81
CA ILE A 3 1.38 12.79 11.86
C ILE A 3 1.81 12.24 13.22
N ILE A 4 1.37 11.03 13.56
CA ILE A 4 1.73 10.38 14.83
C ILE A 4 3.24 10.04 14.81
N GLY A 5 3.73 9.47 13.71
CA GLY A 5 5.14 9.14 13.53
C GLY A 5 6.04 10.36 13.51
N SER A 6 5.62 11.46 12.89
CA SER A 6 6.38 12.72 12.86
C SER A 6 6.46 13.37 14.24
N ILE A 7 5.37 13.34 15.02
CA ILE A 7 5.40 13.79 16.42
C ILE A 7 6.35 12.91 17.23
N LEU A 8 6.25 11.58 17.11
CA LEU A 8 7.13 10.64 17.82
C LEU A 8 8.61 10.81 17.46
N LEU A 9 8.93 11.08 16.19
CA LEU A 9 10.29 11.36 15.72
C LEU A 9 10.81 12.74 16.14
N SER A 10 9.93 13.72 16.35
CA SER A 10 10.35 15.07 16.78
C SER A 10 10.77 15.10 18.25
N LEU A 11 10.44 14.08 19.04
CA LEU A 11 10.85 13.99 20.45
C LEU A 11 12.38 13.79 20.59
N PRO A 12 13.01 14.38 21.61
CA PRO A 12 14.45 14.26 21.86
C PRO A 12 14.91 12.81 22.15
N PHE A 13 13.99 11.90 22.46
CA PHE A 13 14.29 10.48 22.65
C PHE A 13 14.53 9.72 21.33
N ALA A 14 14.02 10.25 20.21
CA ALA A 14 14.22 9.67 18.89
C ALA A 14 15.57 10.08 18.27
N ASP A 15 16.18 11.17 18.73
CA ASP A 15 17.50 11.64 18.29
C ASP A 15 18.63 10.99 19.10
N LYS A 16 19.74 10.68 18.43
CA LYS A 16 20.92 10.09 19.06
C LYS A 16 21.68 11.09 19.93
N ALA A 17 21.63 12.38 19.59
CA ALA A 17 22.25 13.45 20.37
C ALA A 17 21.35 13.98 21.50
N GLY A 18 20.13 13.45 21.64
CA GLY A 18 19.17 13.87 22.66
C GLY A 18 18.55 15.25 22.39
N GLN A 19 18.68 15.78 21.17
CA GLN A 19 18.14 17.07 20.77
C GLN A 19 16.79 16.88 20.05
N ALA A 20 15.88 17.82 20.23
CA ALA A 20 14.62 17.82 19.49
C ALA A 20 14.91 18.02 18.00
N THR A 21 14.52 17.07 17.16
CA THR A 21 14.62 17.19 15.71
C THR A 21 13.60 18.20 15.20
N ASN A 22 14.01 19.01 14.22
CA ASN A 22 13.11 19.98 13.58
C ASN A 22 11.87 19.26 13.01
N TYR A 23 10.69 19.79 13.27
CA TYR A 23 9.43 19.13 12.92
C TYR A 23 9.28 18.90 11.42
N SER A 24 9.82 19.80 10.58
CA SER A 24 9.84 19.64 9.13
C SER A 24 10.62 18.40 8.68
N ASP A 25 11.75 18.12 9.31
CA ASP A 25 12.57 16.96 9.01
C ASP A 25 11.90 15.67 9.48
N ALA A 26 11.36 15.68 10.70
CA ALA A 26 10.60 14.55 11.23
C ALA A 26 9.36 14.23 10.37
N LEU A 27 8.66 15.24 9.87
CA LEU A 27 7.52 15.06 8.97
C LEU A 27 7.95 14.48 7.62
N PHE A 28 9.04 14.97 7.05
CA PHE A 28 9.57 14.47 5.78
C PHE A 28 10.06 13.02 5.89
N THR A 29 10.77 12.68 6.95
CA THR A 29 11.19 11.30 7.21
C THR A 29 9.98 10.39 7.42
N ALA A 30 8.95 10.84 8.16
CA ALA A 30 7.74 10.05 8.37
C ALA A 30 6.92 9.82 7.08
N THR A 31 6.76 10.82 6.23
CA THR A 31 6.08 10.66 4.93
C THR A 31 6.86 9.73 4.01
N SER A 32 8.17 9.93 3.92
CA SER A 32 9.06 9.11 3.09
C SER A 32 9.09 7.64 3.52
N ALA A 33 9.13 7.38 4.83
CA ALA A 33 9.08 6.03 5.38
C ALA A 33 7.75 5.33 5.06
N VAL A 34 6.60 6.02 5.25
CA VAL A 34 5.27 5.45 4.94
C VAL A 34 5.07 5.23 3.44
N CYS A 35 5.60 6.13 2.60
CA CYS A 35 5.55 5.94 1.15
C CYS A 35 6.62 4.95 0.64
N VAL A 36 7.49 4.44 1.52
CA VAL A 36 8.59 3.51 1.20
C VAL A 36 9.49 4.07 0.07
N THR A 37 9.69 5.39 0.02
CA THR A 37 10.54 6.04 -1.00
C THR A 37 12.01 6.05 -0.61
N GLY A 38 12.31 6.02 0.70
CA GLY A 38 13.68 5.95 1.21
C GLY A 38 14.46 7.27 1.17
N LEU A 39 13.80 8.40 0.93
CA LEU A 39 14.42 9.73 1.07
C LEU A 39 14.49 10.17 2.54
N SER A 40 15.59 10.80 2.94
CA SER A 40 15.72 11.41 4.27
C SER A 40 16.45 12.74 4.14
N THR A 41 15.97 13.78 4.83
CA THR A 41 16.66 15.10 4.88
C THR A 41 17.90 15.07 5.78
N VAL A 42 17.92 14.12 6.72
CA VAL A 42 19.01 13.92 7.69
C VAL A 42 19.58 12.50 7.57
N THR A 43 20.87 12.35 7.85
CA THR A 43 21.57 11.05 7.74
C THR A 43 21.03 10.06 8.78
N THR A 44 20.21 9.11 8.34
CA THR A 44 19.45 8.20 9.21
C THR A 44 20.34 7.37 10.15
N ALA A 45 21.54 7.00 9.70
CA ALA A 45 22.47 6.16 10.43
C ALA A 45 23.14 6.86 11.64
N THR A 46 23.25 8.19 11.60
CA THR A 46 23.95 8.96 12.64
C THR A 46 23.00 9.80 13.48
N HIS A 47 21.85 10.19 12.93
CA HIS A 47 20.90 11.08 13.56
C HIS A 47 19.89 10.35 14.45
N TRP A 48 19.31 9.22 14.02
CA TRP A 48 18.28 8.55 14.81
C TRP A 48 18.87 7.63 15.88
N SER A 49 18.26 7.65 17.07
CA SER A 49 18.50 6.67 18.12
C SER A 49 17.89 5.30 17.74
N PHE A 50 18.20 4.26 18.50
CA PHE A 50 17.60 2.94 18.31
C PHE A 50 16.06 3.00 18.35
N PHE A 51 15.50 3.86 19.20
CA PHE A 51 14.06 4.08 19.27
C PHE A 51 13.50 4.75 18.01
N GLY A 52 14.18 5.79 17.50
CA GLY A 52 13.80 6.44 16.23
C GLY A 52 13.83 5.48 15.05
N GLN A 53 14.85 4.62 14.97
CA GLN A 53 14.97 3.58 13.94
C GLN A 53 13.84 2.55 14.01
N LEU A 54 13.43 2.13 15.20
CA LEU A 54 12.28 1.24 15.41
C LEU A 54 10.99 1.86 14.84
N ILE A 55 10.74 3.14 15.13
CA ILE A 55 9.57 3.85 14.63
C ILE A 55 9.59 3.90 13.10
N ILE A 56 10.74 4.25 12.50
CA ILE A 56 10.89 4.29 11.04
C ILE A 56 10.59 2.91 10.42
N MET A 57 11.12 1.82 11.00
CA MET A 57 10.82 0.46 10.51
C MET A 57 9.32 0.15 10.56
N ILE A 58 8.64 0.47 11.66
CA ILE A 58 7.18 0.27 11.78
C ILE A 58 6.42 1.10 10.73
N LEU A 59 6.85 2.34 10.47
CA LEU A 59 6.24 3.19 9.45
C LEU A 59 6.40 2.59 8.04
N VAL A 60 7.58 2.04 7.72
CA VAL A 60 7.85 1.37 6.45
C VAL A 60 6.98 0.13 6.29
N GLU A 61 6.84 -0.68 7.34
CA GLU A 61 6.11 -1.94 7.27
C GLU A 61 4.60 -1.71 7.05
N ILE A 62 4.03 -0.75 7.78
CA ILE A 62 2.63 -0.33 7.61
C ILE A 62 2.42 0.29 6.22
N GLY A 63 3.37 1.11 5.76
CA GLY A 63 3.34 1.75 4.45
C GLY A 63 3.34 0.74 3.30
N GLY A 64 4.25 -0.24 3.36
CA GLY A 64 4.40 -1.28 2.33
C GLY A 64 3.18 -2.19 2.20
N LEU A 65 2.57 -2.60 3.32
CA LEU A 65 1.35 -3.42 3.33
C LEU A 65 0.16 -2.68 2.70
N GLY A 66 0.03 -1.38 2.97
CA GLY A 66 -1.01 -0.53 2.38
C GLY A 66 -0.85 -0.37 0.86
N PHE A 67 0.37 -0.12 0.39
CA PHE A 67 0.66 0.05 -1.03
C PHE A 67 0.37 -1.21 -1.85
N MET A 68 0.82 -2.38 -1.35
CA MET A 68 0.57 -3.68 -1.99
C MET A 68 -0.92 -3.96 -2.17
N THR A 69 -1.71 -3.69 -1.13
CA THR A 69 -3.17 -3.90 -1.17
C THR A 69 -3.83 -2.98 -2.19
N PHE A 70 -3.44 -1.71 -2.24
CA PHE A 70 -3.98 -0.75 -3.20
C PHE A 70 -3.64 -1.14 -4.65
N ALA A 71 -2.40 -1.58 -4.89
CA ALA A 71 -1.96 -2.05 -6.19
C ALA A 71 -2.77 -3.27 -6.66
N VAL A 72 -2.99 -4.25 -5.78
CA VAL A 72 -3.81 -5.45 -6.08
C VAL A 72 -5.27 -5.07 -6.34
N MET A 73 -5.84 -4.16 -5.55
CA MET A 73 -7.23 -3.71 -5.73
C MET A 73 -7.42 -3.00 -7.08
N LEU A 74 -6.45 -2.17 -7.48
CA LEU A 74 -6.45 -1.51 -8.79
C LEU A 74 -6.33 -2.52 -9.94
N SER A 75 -5.44 -3.51 -9.80
CA SER A 75 -5.26 -4.60 -10.78
C SER A 75 -6.53 -5.46 -10.92
N ASN A 76 -7.15 -5.85 -9.81
CA ASN A 76 -8.40 -6.62 -9.83
C ASN A 76 -9.55 -5.82 -10.47
N PHE A 77 -9.64 -4.52 -10.17
CA PHE A 77 -10.63 -3.65 -10.78
C PHE A 77 -10.46 -3.53 -12.30
N ALA A 78 -9.21 -3.43 -12.79
CA ALA A 78 -8.93 -3.45 -14.22
C ALA A 78 -9.29 -4.81 -14.87
N HIS A 79 -8.99 -5.92 -14.20
CA HIS A 79 -9.32 -7.27 -14.67
C HIS A 79 -10.83 -7.52 -14.75
N GLN A 80 -11.62 -7.06 -13.78
CA GLN A 80 -13.09 -7.22 -13.81
C GLN A 80 -13.73 -6.50 -15.00
N ARG A 81 -13.21 -5.33 -15.39
CA ARG A 81 -13.71 -4.57 -16.55
C ARG A 81 -13.53 -5.35 -17.85
N MET A 82 -12.36 -6.00 -18.02
CA MET A 82 -12.08 -6.86 -19.17
C MET A 82 -12.88 -8.17 -19.13
N THR A 83 -13.08 -8.77 -17.95
CA THR A 83 -13.89 -9.99 -17.81
C THR A 83 -15.37 -9.75 -18.15
N LEU A 84 -15.93 -8.60 -17.76
CA LEU A 84 -17.31 -8.21 -18.10
C LEU A 84 -17.47 -7.97 -19.61
N GLY A 85 -16.55 -7.25 -20.24
CA GLY A 85 -16.57 -7.03 -21.70
C GLY A 85 -16.37 -8.32 -22.50
N ALA A 86 -15.43 -9.18 -22.07
CA ALA A 86 -15.22 -10.50 -22.69
C ALA A 86 -16.44 -11.41 -22.56
N ARG A 87 -17.13 -11.38 -21.40
CA ARG A 87 -18.38 -12.14 -21.19
C ARG A 87 -19.53 -11.67 -22.08
N MET A 88 -19.64 -10.36 -22.37
CA MET A 88 -20.64 -9.84 -23.31
C MET A 88 -20.37 -10.34 -24.73
N LEU A 89 -19.12 -10.23 -25.20
CA LEU A 89 -18.71 -10.72 -26.53
C LEU A 89 -18.86 -12.24 -26.68
N THR A 90 -18.53 -13.01 -25.65
CA THR A 90 -18.75 -14.48 -25.66
C THR A 90 -20.24 -14.83 -25.54
N GLY A 91 -21.04 -14.06 -24.80
CA GLY A 91 -22.50 -14.23 -24.71
C GLY A 91 -23.21 -13.96 -26.05
N GLU A 92 -22.76 -12.96 -26.80
CA GLU A 92 -23.23 -12.66 -28.16
C GLU A 92 -22.72 -13.67 -29.18
N ALA A 93 -21.45 -14.08 -29.11
CA ALA A 93 -20.88 -15.10 -30.02
C ALA A 93 -21.52 -16.49 -29.83
N LEU A 94 -21.97 -16.82 -28.60
CA LEU A 94 -22.64 -18.08 -28.29
C LEU A 94 -24.16 -18.05 -28.53
N ASN A 95 -24.74 -16.90 -28.90
CA ASN A 95 -26.16 -16.73 -29.27
C ASN A 95 -27.11 -17.64 -28.47
N LEU A 96 -27.02 -17.60 -27.13
CA LEU A 96 -27.84 -18.44 -26.23
C LEU A 96 -29.28 -17.92 -26.19
N ASN A 97 -29.96 -17.97 -27.34
CA ASN A 97 -31.39 -17.72 -27.50
C ASN A 97 -32.24 -18.96 -27.13
N HIS A 98 -31.65 -20.00 -26.52
CA HIS A 98 -32.41 -21.18 -26.10
C HIS A 98 -32.03 -21.63 -24.67
N PRO A 99 -32.91 -21.41 -23.67
CA PRO A 99 -32.65 -21.72 -22.26
C PRO A 99 -32.58 -23.23 -21.93
N SER A 100 -32.63 -24.14 -22.91
CA SER A 100 -32.58 -25.59 -22.70
C SER A 100 -31.15 -26.18 -22.67
N GLN A 101 -30.14 -25.45 -23.15
CA GLN A 101 -28.74 -25.93 -23.24
C GLN A 101 -27.98 -25.80 -21.90
N LEU A 102 -28.42 -24.92 -21.01
CA LEU A 102 -27.77 -24.66 -19.71
C LEU A 102 -27.85 -25.84 -18.72
N ARG A 103 -28.79 -26.77 -18.92
CA ARG A 103 -29.00 -27.90 -18.01
C ARG A 103 -28.12 -29.11 -18.34
N ILE A 104 -27.52 -29.16 -19.53
CA ILE A 104 -26.68 -30.30 -19.95
C ILE A 104 -25.26 -30.13 -19.41
N VAL A 105 -24.74 -28.89 -19.36
CA VAL A 105 -23.37 -28.62 -18.87
C VAL A 105 -23.23 -28.73 -17.34
N LEU A 106 -24.31 -28.56 -16.58
CA LEU A 106 -24.30 -28.71 -15.11
C LEU A 106 -24.48 -30.15 -14.61
N ILE A 107 -24.66 -31.12 -15.51
CA ILE A 107 -24.82 -32.55 -15.15
C ILE A 107 -23.51 -33.33 -15.38
N ASP A 108 -22.57 -32.79 -16.15
CA ASP A 108 -21.25 -33.40 -16.43
C ASP A 108 -20.10 -32.81 -15.58
N TYR A 109 -20.41 -32.08 -14.49
CA TYR A 109 -19.45 -31.67 -13.45
C TYR A 109 -19.99 -32.01 -12.07
#